data_AF-A0A397EZW5-F1
#
_entry.id   AF-A0A397EZW5-F1
#
_cell.length_a   1.000
_cell.length_b   1.000
_cell.length_c   1.000
_cell.angle_alpha   90.00
_cell.angle_beta   90.00
_cell.angle_gamma   90.00
#
_symmetry.space_group_name_H-M   'P 1'
#
loop_
_entity.id
_entity.type
_entity.pdbx_description
1 polymer ?
#
loop_
_entity_poly.entity_id
_entity_poly.type
_entity_poly.pdbx_seq_one_letter_code
_entity_poly.pdbx_strand_id
1 'polypeptide(L)'
;MEGQAMAAALARGFNDLMNKTHSTFISLTFLEASVAKLDDPVEYVAIERFLPNYDRFTNNVTWQSPLVATDPCVQYAVAFSHWTWAATNGYLMVVDLQGQRVDEHTLVLTDPAIHCIDGVRFAGGTNMGQRGMEKFFTTHVCNEYCAKFKLTLEP
;
A
#
# COMPACT_ATOMS: atom_id res chain seq x y z
N MET A 1 -2.65 -5.84 12.38
CA MET A 1 -3.87 -6.52 11.91
C MET A 1 -4.83 -5.57 11.20
N GLU A 2 -5.40 -4.54 11.86
CA GLU A 2 -6.36 -3.62 11.22
C GLU A 2 -5.80 -2.97 9.94
N GLY A 3 -4.56 -2.45 9.99
CA GLY A 3 -3.92 -1.83 8.83
C GLY A 3 -3.74 -2.79 7.64
N GLN A 4 -3.26 -4.01 7.91
CA GLN A 4 -3.12 -5.06 6.90
C GLN A 4 -4.46 -5.41 6.24
N ALA A 5 -5.51 -5.60 7.05
CA ALA A 5 -6.85 -5.93 6.55
C ALA A 5 -7.44 -4.79 5.69
N MET A 6 -7.25 -3.53 6.12
CA MET A 6 -7.69 -2.35 5.37
C MET A 6 -6.96 -2.25 4.02
N ALA A 7 -5.63 -2.38 4.03
CA ALA A 7 -4.82 -2.35 2.81
C ALA A 7 -5.21 -3.48 1.84
N ALA A 8 -5.43 -4.71 2.35
CA ALA A 8 -5.90 -5.83 1.56
C ALA A 8 -7.27 -5.56 0.91
N ALA A 9 -8.21 -4.97 1.65
CA ALA A 9 -9.53 -4.62 1.11
C ALA A 9 -9.45 -3.55 0.03
N LEU A 10 -8.65 -2.50 0.24
CA LEU A 10 -8.42 -1.44 -0.74
C LEU A 10 -7.72 -1.96 -1.99
N ALA A 11 -6.72 -2.83 -1.84
CA ALA A 11 -6.00 -3.44 -2.96
C ALA A 11 -6.91 -4.29 -3.84
N ARG A 12 -7.84 -5.06 -3.23
CA ARG A 12 -8.89 -5.78 -3.99
C ARG A 12 -9.74 -4.80 -4.80
N GLY A 13 -10.26 -3.74 -4.18
CA GLY A 13 -11.06 -2.74 -4.88
C GLY A 13 -10.30 -2.04 -6.02
N PHE A 14 -9.03 -1.72 -5.80
CA PHE A 14 -8.15 -1.12 -6.82
C PHE A 14 -7.97 -2.05 -8.02
N ASN A 15 -7.60 -3.32 -7.79
CA ASN A 15 -7.44 -4.31 -8.85
C ASN A 15 -8.74 -4.56 -9.60
N ASP A 16 -9.85 -4.72 -8.89
CA ASP A 16 -11.16 -4.97 -9.51
C ASP A 16 -11.57 -3.83 -10.45
N LEU A 17 -11.36 -2.57 -10.01
CA LEU A 17 -11.62 -1.40 -10.84
C LEU A 17 -10.68 -1.38 -12.05
N MET A 18 -9.37 -1.52 -11.85
CA MET A 18 -8.37 -1.50 -12.93
C MET A 18 -8.62 -2.58 -13.98
N ASN A 19 -8.93 -3.80 -13.54
CA ASN A 19 -9.22 -4.92 -14.43
C ASN A 19 -10.50 -4.66 -15.22
N LYS A 20 -11.54 -4.14 -14.57
CA LYS A 20 -12.85 -3.88 -15.20
C LYS A 20 -12.80 -2.73 -16.21
N THR A 21 -12.03 -1.67 -15.96
CA THR A 21 -12.06 -0.46 -16.79
C THR A 21 -10.91 -0.34 -17.77
N HIS A 22 -9.79 -1.01 -17.52
CA HIS A 22 -8.56 -0.84 -18.30
C HIS A 22 -7.88 -2.14 -18.73
N SER A 23 -8.46 -3.31 -18.42
CA SER A 23 -7.92 -4.63 -18.78
C SER A 23 -6.45 -4.79 -18.41
N THR A 24 -6.05 -4.32 -17.22
CA THR A 24 -4.69 -4.57 -16.72
C THR A 24 -4.54 -6.05 -16.32
N PHE A 25 -3.29 -6.54 -16.37
CA PHE A 25 -2.94 -7.88 -15.92
C PHE A 25 -2.07 -7.84 -14.66
N ILE A 26 -1.78 -6.65 -14.14
CA ILE A 26 -0.99 -6.47 -12.92
C ILE A 26 -1.90 -6.65 -11.70
N SER A 27 -1.41 -7.41 -10.73
CA SER A 27 -2.09 -7.67 -9.46
C SER A 27 -1.23 -7.22 -8.30
N LEU A 28 -1.84 -6.47 -7.39
CA LEU A 28 -1.25 -6.09 -6.11
C LEU A 28 -2.12 -6.61 -4.97
N THR A 29 -1.56 -7.44 -4.10
CA THR A 29 -2.29 -8.02 -2.96
C THR A 29 -1.54 -7.80 -1.67
N PHE A 30 -2.21 -7.89 -0.52
CA PHE A 30 -1.57 -7.92 0.79
C PHE A 30 -1.77 -9.29 1.44
N LEU A 31 -0.78 -9.75 2.21
CA LEU A 31 -0.92 -10.97 3.01
C LEU A 31 -2.05 -10.85 4.03
N GLU A 32 -2.74 -11.95 4.25
CA GLU A 32 -3.60 -12.08 5.42
C GLU A 32 -2.73 -12.33 6.65
N ALA A 33 -2.93 -11.52 7.69
CA ALA A 33 -2.33 -11.71 9.00
C ALA A 33 -3.36 -12.29 9.96
N SER A 34 -2.91 -13.16 10.86
CA SER A 34 -3.69 -13.69 11.98
C SER A 34 -3.06 -13.31 13.30
N VAL A 35 -3.83 -13.34 14.39
CA VAL A 35 -3.29 -13.22 15.75
C VAL A 35 -3.19 -14.62 16.33
N ALA A 36 -2.00 -14.98 16.82
CA ALA A 36 -1.78 -16.18 17.60
C ALA A 36 -1.52 -15.81 19.06
N LYS A 37 -1.95 -16.68 19.98
CA LYS A 37 -1.57 -16.63 21.39
C LYS A 37 -0.50 -17.69 21.62
N LEU A 38 0.67 -17.28 22.08
CA LEU A 38 1.69 -18.15 22.62
C LEU A 38 1.40 -18.35 24.11
N ASP A 39 1.53 -19.57 24.62
CA ASP A 39 1.19 -19.89 26.02
C ASP A 39 2.40 -19.81 26.97
N ASP A 40 3.64 -19.87 26.45
CA ASP A 40 4.87 -19.78 27.24
C ASP A 40 6.01 -19.07 26.44
N PRO A 41 6.31 -17.79 26.74
CA PRO A 41 5.55 -16.90 27.62
C PRO A 41 4.15 -16.63 27.05
N VAL A 42 3.21 -16.20 27.91
CA VAL A 42 1.89 -15.75 27.45
C VAL A 42 2.05 -14.45 26.66
N GLU A 43 1.96 -14.54 25.34
CA GLU A 43 2.13 -13.42 24.43
C GLU A 43 1.15 -13.51 23.25
N TYR A 44 0.72 -12.37 22.72
CA TYR A 44 -0.04 -12.31 21.48
C TYR A 44 0.87 -11.81 20.36
N VAL A 45 0.97 -12.60 19.30
CA VAL A 45 1.81 -12.29 18.14
C VAL A 45 0.96 -12.19 16.88
N ALA A 46 1.37 -11.33 15.96
CA ALA A 46 0.87 -11.36 14.59
C ALA A 46 1.64 -12.44 13.83
N ILE A 47 0.93 -13.26 13.04
CA ILE A 47 1.50 -14.30 12.19
C ILE A 47 1.06 -14.09 10.75
N GLU A 48 1.96 -14.36 9.82
CA GLU A 48 1.71 -14.32 8.39
C GLU A 48 2.59 -15.30 7.63
N ARG A 49 2.28 -15.50 6.35
CA ARG A 49 3.09 -16.31 5.44
C ARG A 49 4.49 -15.70 5.30
N PHE A 50 5.52 -16.53 5.41
CA PHE A 50 6.89 -16.14 5.06
C PHE A 50 7.04 -15.83 3.57
N LEU A 51 7.71 -14.71 3.25
CA LEU A 51 8.07 -14.30 1.90
C LEU A 51 9.61 -14.41 1.72
N PRO A 52 10.12 -15.31 0.85
CA PRO A 52 11.56 -15.55 0.73
C PRO A 52 12.36 -14.43 0.04
N ASN A 53 11.72 -13.61 -0.80
CA ASN A 53 12.34 -12.45 -1.46
C ASN A 53 11.57 -11.20 -1.06
N TYR A 54 12.28 -10.16 -0.62
CA TYR A 54 11.66 -8.99 -0.01
C TYR A 54 12.23 -7.70 -0.59
N ASP A 55 11.36 -6.90 -1.18
CA ASP A 55 11.62 -5.58 -1.75
C ASP A 55 10.74 -4.52 -1.08
N ARG A 56 11.28 -3.31 -0.94
CA ARG A 56 10.52 -2.13 -0.54
C ARG A 56 10.32 -1.24 -1.76
N PHE A 57 9.08 -0.82 -2.00
CA PHE A 57 8.68 0.03 -3.12
C PHE A 57 8.45 1.47 -2.70
N THR A 58 7.89 1.69 -1.52
CA THR A 58 7.80 3.02 -0.87
C THR A 58 8.10 2.89 0.61
N ASN A 59 8.45 4.00 1.27
CA ASN A 59 8.37 4.08 2.73
C ASN A 59 7.15 4.90 3.17
N ASN A 60 6.99 5.09 4.47
CA ASN A 60 5.89 5.90 5.03
C ASN A 60 6.18 7.41 5.07
N VAL A 61 7.11 7.91 4.25
CA VAL A 61 7.51 9.32 4.27
C VAL A 61 7.68 9.86 2.84
N THR A 62 8.89 9.84 2.28
CA THR A 62 9.21 10.44 0.97
C THR A 62 9.92 9.49 0.01
N TRP A 63 10.39 8.33 0.47
CA TRP A 63 11.21 7.46 -0.35
C TRP A 63 10.33 6.58 -1.25
N GLN A 64 10.71 6.50 -2.53
CA GLN A 64 10.15 5.59 -3.52
C GLN A 64 11.30 4.88 -4.23
N SER A 65 11.09 3.62 -4.59
CA SER A 65 12.07 2.83 -5.32
C SER A 65 12.38 3.50 -6.68
N PRO A 66 13.66 3.59 -7.08
CA PRO A 66 14.04 4.08 -8.42
C PRO A 66 13.36 3.32 -9.57
N LEU A 67 12.94 2.07 -9.31
CA LEU A 67 12.21 1.25 -10.27
C LEU A 67 10.86 1.86 -10.69
N VAL A 68 10.30 2.82 -9.93
CA VAL A 68 9.09 3.55 -10.34
C VAL A 68 9.24 4.23 -11.71
N ALA A 69 10.48 4.53 -12.14
CA ALA A 69 10.73 5.13 -13.45
C ALA A 69 10.54 4.14 -14.63
N THR A 70 10.71 2.83 -14.40
CA THR A 70 10.83 1.85 -15.48
C THR A 70 9.99 0.59 -15.31
N ASP A 71 9.55 0.27 -14.10
CA ASP A 71 8.88 -0.99 -13.77
C ASP A 71 7.37 -0.80 -13.61
N PRO A 72 6.54 -1.40 -14.50
CA PRO A 72 5.09 -1.24 -14.46
C PRO A 72 4.43 -1.70 -13.15
N CYS A 73 4.94 -2.74 -12.49
CA CYS A 73 4.38 -3.20 -11.22
C CYS A 73 4.71 -2.22 -10.08
N VAL A 74 5.90 -1.63 -10.08
CA VAL A 74 6.26 -0.60 -9.08
C VAL A 74 5.44 0.67 -9.33
N GLN A 75 5.25 1.06 -10.58
CA GLN A 75 4.35 2.15 -10.94
C GLN A 75 2.91 1.88 -10.49
N TYR A 76 2.42 0.65 -10.70
CA TYR A 76 1.09 0.22 -10.25
C TYR A 76 0.95 0.29 -8.73
N ALA A 77 1.97 -0.15 -7.99
CA ALA A 77 2.01 -0.05 -6.53
C ALA A 77 2.01 1.40 -6.04
N VAL A 78 2.84 2.27 -6.60
CA VAL A 78 2.87 3.69 -6.20
C VAL A 78 1.55 4.39 -6.56
N ALA A 79 0.93 4.04 -7.69
CA ALA A 79 -0.39 4.54 -8.06
C ALA A 79 -1.49 4.07 -7.11
N PHE A 80 -1.37 2.86 -6.55
CA PHE A 80 -2.27 2.38 -5.51
C PHE A 80 -2.24 3.30 -4.28
N SER A 81 -1.07 3.75 -3.80
CA SER A 81 -1.00 4.74 -2.71
C SER A 81 -1.79 6.01 -3.03
N HIS A 82 -1.57 6.63 -4.19
CA HIS A 82 -2.31 7.83 -4.62
C HIS A 82 -3.80 7.56 -4.74
N TRP A 83 -4.18 6.42 -5.33
CA TRP A 83 -5.57 6.02 -5.47
C TRP A 83 -6.26 5.84 -4.12
N THR A 84 -5.61 5.26 -3.10
CA THR A 84 -6.26 5.11 -1.77
C THR A 84 -6.59 6.46 -1.14
N TRP A 85 -5.73 7.47 -1.32
CA TRP A 85 -6.02 8.84 -0.90
C TRP A 85 -7.24 9.40 -1.64
N ALA A 86 -7.26 9.30 -2.98
CA ALA A 86 -8.35 9.84 -3.78
C ALA A 86 -9.68 9.10 -3.53
N ALA A 87 -9.66 7.77 -3.49
CA ALA A 87 -10.83 6.92 -3.29
C ALA A 87 -11.47 7.10 -1.92
N THR A 88 -10.71 7.58 -0.94
CA THR A 88 -11.21 7.89 0.41
C THR A 88 -11.40 9.40 0.64
N ASN A 89 -11.34 10.21 -0.43
CA ASN A 89 -11.49 11.66 -0.38
C ASN A 89 -10.55 12.31 0.66
N GLY A 90 -9.30 11.88 0.66
CA GLY A 90 -8.24 12.34 1.56
C GLY A 90 -8.30 11.78 2.98
N TYR A 91 -9.24 10.90 3.31
CA TYR A 91 -9.38 10.37 4.68
C TYR A 91 -8.19 9.49 5.10
N LEU A 92 -7.68 8.64 4.20
CA LEU A 92 -6.50 7.81 4.46
C LEU A 92 -5.65 7.57 3.21
N MET A 93 -4.40 7.16 3.41
CA MET A 93 -3.47 6.78 2.36
C MET A 93 -2.66 5.55 2.82
N VAL A 94 -2.62 4.51 1.99
CA VAL A 94 -1.78 3.33 2.23
C VAL A 94 -0.39 3.59 1.66
N VAL A 95 0.63 3.45 2.50
CA VAL A 95 2.05 3.67 2.17
C VAL A 95 2.89 2.54 2.77
N ASP A 96 4.21 2.68 2.73
CA ASP A 96 5.16 1.62 3.11
C ASP A 96 4.91 0.32 2.35
N LEU A 97 4.85 0.42 1.03
CA LEU A 97 4.56 -0.70 0.16
C LEU A 97 5.80 -1.58 0.05
N GLN A 98 5.71 -2.80 0.56
CA GLN A 98 6.84 -3.72 0.64
C GLN A 98 6.37 -5.18 0.64
N GLY A 99 7.21 -6.09 0.18
CA GLY A 99 6.90 -7.51 0.11
C GLY A 99 7.62 -8.19 -1.04
N GLN A 100 6.94 -9.11 -1.73
CA GLN A 100 7.54 -9.97 -2.73
C GLN A 100 6.97 -9.72 -4.13
N ARG A 101 7.85 -9.61 -5.11
CA ARG A 101 7.51 -9.87 -6.51
C ARG A 101 7.44 -11.37 -6.77
N VAL A 102 6.27 -11.86 -7.15
CA VAL A 102 6.07 -13.28 -7.49
C VAL A 102 6.44 -13.53 -8.95
N ASP A 103 6.09 -12.62 -9.84
CA ASP A 103 6.40 -12.65 -11.27
C ASP A 103 6.40 -11.24 -11.89
N GLU A 104 6.41 -11.12 -13.22
CA GLU A 104 6.45 -9.83 -13.93
C GLU A 104 5.19 -8.96 -13.71
N HIS A 105 4.10 -9.54 -13.19
CA HIS A 105 2.80 -8.89 -13.06
C HIS A 105 2.20 -8.97 -11.65
N THR A 106 2.80 -9.71 -10.72
CA THR A 106 2.21 -9.98 -9.41
C THR A 106 3.07 -9.50 -8.26
N LEU A 107 2.53 -8.60 -7.45
CA LEU A 107 3.06 -8.16 -6.17
C LEU A 107 2.23 -8.70 -5.00
N VAL A 108 2.92 -9.28 -4.02
CA VAL A 108 2.36 -9.71 -2.75
C VAL A 108 3.03 -8.89 -1.65
N LEU A 109 2.29 -7.97 -1.07
CA LEU A 109 2.76 -7.01 -0.08
C LEU A 109 2.42 -7.44 1.34
N THR A 110 3.10 -6.83 2.31
CA THR A 110 2.84 -7.01 3.73
C THR A 110 3.26 -5.76 4.52
N ASP A 111 2.87 -5.70 5.80
CA ASP A 111 3.23 -4.64 6.75
C ASP A 111 3.08 -3.21 6.20
N PRO A 112 1.89 -2.83 5.67
CA PRO A 112 1.68 -1.46 5.24
C PRO A 112 1.61 -0.50 6.42
N ALA A 113 1.99 0.75 6.17
CA ALA A 113 1.61 1.87 7.01
C ALA A 113 0.37 2.57 6.42
N ILE A 114 -0.48 3.12 7.29
CA ILE A 114 -1.64 3.91 6.88
C ILE A 114 -1.52 5.30 7.51
N HIS A 115 -1.44 6.31 6.66
CA HIS A 115 -1.68 7.68 7.08
C HIS A 115 -3.19 7.90 7.10
N CYS A 116 -3.72 8.46 8.19
CA CYS A 116 -5.15 8.74 8.33
C CYS A 116 -5.35 10.06 9.06
N ILE A 117 -6.33 10.85 8.63
CA ILE A 117 -6.69 12.11 9.32
C ILE A 117 -7.15 11.86 10.75
N ASP A 118 -7.68 10.67 11.03
CA ASP A 118 -7.94 10.20 12.38
C ASP A 118 -6.63 9.67 13.00
N GLY A 119 -5.99 10.53 13.80
CA GLY A 119 -4.71 10.24 14.44
C GLY A 119 -4.77 9.15 15.52
N VAL A 120 -5.95 8.74 15.99
CA VAL A 120 -6.07 7.62 16.94
C VAL A 120 -6.16 6.26 16.24
N ARG A 121 -6.51 6.23 14.95
CA ARG A 121 -6.49 5.01 14.15
C ARG A 121 -5.09 4.68 13.67
N PHE A 122 -4.80 3.38 13.54
CA PHE A 122 -3.49 2.90 13.11
C PHE A 122 -2.34 3.44 14.00
N ALA A 123 -2.61 3.65 15.28
CA ALA A 123 -1.73 4.31 16.25
C ALA A 123 -0.43 3.54 16.62
N GLY A 124 -0.01 2.56 15.80
CA GLY A 124 1.24 1.83 15.95
C GLY A 124 2.51 2.64 15.60
N GLY A 125 2.46 3.98 15.71
CA GLY A 125 3.59 4.87 15.47
C GLY A 125 3.90 5.17 13.99
N THR A 126 3.24 4.53 13.03
CA THR A 126 3.49 4.73 11.59
C THR A 126 2.50 5.70 10.92
N ASN A 127 1.36 5.99 11.57
CA ASN A 127 0.41 6.99 11.10
C ASN A 127 0.96 8.40 11.34
N MET A 128 1.37 9.08 10.27
CA MET A 128 1.84 10.48 10.29
C MET A 128 0.74 11.48 9.89
N GLY A 129 -0.50 11.02 9.77
CA GLY A 129 -1.67 11.81 9.38
C GLY A 129 -1.49 12.54 8.05
N GLN A 130 -2.15 13.69 7.93
CA GLN A 130 -2.09 14.54 6.74
C GLN A 130 -0.65 14.90 6.35
N ARG A 131 0.22 15.18 7.33
CA ARG A 131 1.63 15.48 7.07
C ARG A 131 2.37 14.35 6.35
N GLY A 132 2.03 13.10 6.64
CA GLY A 132 2.57 11.95 5.94
C GLY A 132 2.12 11.91 4.48
N MET A 133 0.83 12.17 4.24
CA MET A 133 0.25 12.22 2.89
C MET A 133 0.88 13.33 2.05
N GLU A 134 1.01 14.54 2.61
CA GLU A 134 1.67 15.67 1.96
C GLU A 134 3.11 15.31 1.57
N LYS A 135 3.86 14.67 2.47
CA LYS A 135 5.22 14.20 2.19
C LYS A 135 5.29 13.19 1.05
N PHE A 136 4.37 12.23 1.01
CA PHE A 136 4.28 11.32 -0.13
C PHE A 136 4.11 12.08 -1.44
N PHE A 137 3.23 13.09 -1.47
CA PHE A 137 2.99 13.90 -2.66
C PHE A 137 4.18 14.79 -3.06
N THR A 138 5.09 15.14 -2.14
CA THR A 138 6.31 15.90 -2.52
C THR A 138 7.25 15.14 -3.44
N THR A 139 7.23 13.81 -3.42
CA THR A 139 8.08 12.96 -4.27
C THR A 139 7.31 12.13 -5.28
N HIS A 140 5.98 12.05 -5.15
CA HIS A 140 5.14 11.34 -6.10
C HIS A 140 5.06 12.06 -7.44
N VAL A 141 5.37 11.30 -8.49
CA VAL A 141 5.11 11.69 -9.89
C VAL A 141 4.03 10.74 -10.40
N CYS A 142 2.89 11.31 -10.81
CA CYS A 142 1.83 10.50 -11.40
C CYS A 142 2.34 9.72 -12.61
N ASN A 143 1.90 8.47 -12.73
CA ASN A 143 2.25 7.59 -13.83
C ASN A 143 1.00 7.18 -14.63
N GLU A 144 1.15 6.27 -15.58
CA GLU A 144 0.05 5.84 -16.45
C GLU A 144 -1.16 5.27 -15.69
N TYR A 145 -0.96 4.67 -14.51
CA TYR A 145 -2.03 4.10 -13.70
C TYR A 145 -2.78 5.17 -12.92
N CYS A 146 -2.10 6.21 -12.44
CA CYS A 146 -2.76 7.41 -11.92
C CYS A 146 -3.63 8.07 -13.00
N ALA A 147 -3.11 8.16 -14.24
CA ALA A 147 -3.83 8.75 -15.37
C ALA A 147 -5.08 7.94 -15.78
N LYS A 148 -5.01 6.61 -15.71
CA LYS A 148 -6.17 5.73 -15.95
C LYS A 148 -7.34 6.02 -15.01
N PHE A 149 -7.03 6.34 -13.75
CA PHE A 149 -8.01 6.81 -12.76
C PHE A 149 -8.32 8.31 -12.81
N LYS A 150 -7.68 9.07 -13.71
CA LYS A 150 -7.79 10.53 -13.81
C LYS A 150 -7.46 11.24 -12.50
N LEU A 151 -6.50 10.71 -11.74
CA LEU A 151 -6.07 11.31 -10.49
C LEU A 151 -5.30 12.61 -10.76
N THR A 152 -5.56 13.63 -9.95
CA THR A 152 -4.82 14.89 -9.95
C THR A 152 -3.85 14.93 -8.76
N LEU A 153 -2.76 15.69 -8.91
CA LEU A 153 -1.86 16.00 -7.79
C LEU A 153 -2.52 17.09 -6.95
N GLU A 154 -3.36 16.70 -6.01
CA GLU A 154 -3.93 17.58 -4.98
C GLU A 154 -3.69 16.92 -3.62
N PRO A 155 -3.07 17.61 -2.64
CA PRO A 155 -3.17 17.27 -1.23
C PRO A 155 -4.47 17.80 -0.58
#